data_AF-A0A2K3MAK4-F1
#
_entry.id   AF-A0A2K3MAK4-F1
#
_cell.length_a   1.000
_cell.length_b   1.000
_cell.length_c   1.000
_cell.angle_alpha   90.00
_cell.angle_beta   90.00
_cell.angle_gamma   90.00
#
_symmetry.space_group_name_H-M   'P 1'
#
loop_
_entity.id
_entity.type
_entity.pdbx_description
1 polymer ?
#
loop_
_entity_poly.entity_id
_entity_poly.type
_entity_poly.pdbx_seq_one_letter_code
_entity_poly.pdbx_strand_id
1 'polypeptide(L)'
;MITYRNIQDLRAVGIKFKSSATRKPKDICFNEGWFAAELILPEIVVDDNTAASFLNLIAYEMCPDFKNLYGISSFIAFMDSIIDHPEDVRKLRSKEILLNCLGSDEEVAKLFNIISKDLLEVPTYFQVRVKIDKHYKHKCKTWIALGIHTYFNNPWTFIAFLAAFIALVLTFVQTWFTANLPEKMK
;
A
#
# COMPACT_ATOMS: atom_id res chain seq x y z
N MET A 1 3.31 11.32 14.57
CA MET A 1 1.95 11.17 14.01
C MET A 1 2.10 10.54 12.63
N ILE A 2 1.67 9.29 12.46
CA ILE A 2 1.66 8.65 11.13
C ILE A 2 0.50 9.28 10.39
N THR A 3 0.75 9.97 9.28
CA THR A 3 -0.30 10.56 8.46
C THR A 3 -1.11 9.42 7.84
N TYR A 4 -2.42 9.37 8.08
CA TYR A 4 -3.33 8.45 7.42
C TYR A 4 -3.33 8.74 5.92
N ARG A 5 -3.35 7.68 5.10
CA ARG A 5 -3.21 7.76 3.64
C ARG A 5 -4.14 6.73 3.02
N ASN A 6 -5.11 7.22 2.27
CA ASN A 6 -6.08 6.38 1.59
C ASN A 6 -5.41 5.46 0.55
N ILE A 7 -6.17 4.50 0.02
CA ILE A 7 -5.67 3.54 -0.97
C ILE A 7 -5.03 4.20 -2.19
N GLN A 8 -5.46 5.39 -2.60
CA GLN A 8 -4.91 6.07 -3.77
C GLN A 8 -3.48 6.52 -3.53
N ASP A 9 -3.24 7.17 -2.40
CA ASP A 9 -1.90 7.61 -1.98
C ASP A 9 -0.94 6.42 -1.83
N LEU A 10 -1.40 5.34 -1.20
CA LEU A 10 -0.60 4.14 -1.02
C LEU A 10 -0.25 3.49 -2.36
N ARG A 11 -1.18 3.47 -3.31
CA ARG A 11 -0.92 2.95 -4.66
C ARG A 11 0.02 3.85 -5.45
N ALA A 12 -0.06 5.16 -5.29
CA ALA A 12 0.84 6.11 -5.95
C ALA A 12 2.31 5.89 -5.57
N VAL A 13 2.57 5.36 -4.37
CA VAL A 13 3.92 4.99 -3.91
C VAL A 13 4.26 3.51 -4.14
N GLY A 14 3.57 2.83 -5.06
CA GLY A 14 3.93 1.46 -5.47
C GLY A 14 3.50 0.36 -4.51
N ILE A 15 2.59 0.62 -3.57
CA ILE A 15 1.96 -0.41 -2.74
C ILE A 15 0.80 -1.03 -3.52
N LYS A 16 0.88 -2.33 -3.77
CA LYS A 16 -0.17 -3.13 -4.42
C LYS A 16 -1.10 -3.71 -3.36
N PHE A 17 -2.39 -3.69 -3.64
CA PHE A 17 -3.42 -4.25 -2.77
C PHE A 17 -3.84 -5.63 -3.29
N LYS A 18 -3.95 -6.59 -2.37
CA LYS A 18 -4.41 -7.96 -2.64
C LYS A 18 -5.43 -8.41 -1.59
N SER A 19 -6.39 -9.20 -2.03
CA SER A 19 -7.32 -9.88 -1.13
C SER A 19 -6.66 -11.12 -0.53
N SER A 20 -6.88 -11.35 0.76
CA SER A 20 -6.54 -12.59 1.45
C SER A 20 -7.52 -13.69 1.04
N ALA A 21 -7.11 -14.95 1.15
CA ALA A 21 -8.00 -16.10 0.95
C ALA A 21 -9.03 -16.28 2.09
N THR A 22 -9.05 -15.36 3.06
CA THR A 22 -9.79 -15.45 4.31
C THR A 22 -10.52 -14.15 4.61
N ARG A 23 -11.62 -14.25 5.35
CA ARG A 23 -12.44 -13.11 5.81
C ARG A 23 -12.13 -12.71 7.26
N LYS A 24 -10.98 -13.10 7.79
CA LYS A 24 -10.65 -12.84 9.20
C LYS A 24 -10.01 -11.46 9.31
N PRO A 25 -10.49 -10.58 10.20
CA PRO A 25 -9.91 -9.24 10.39
C PRO A 25 -8.39 -9.24 10.66
N LYS A 26 -7.88 -10.29 11.30
CA LYS A 26 -6.45 -10.47 11.61
C LYS A 26 -5.55 -10.65 10.40
N ASP A 27 -6.10 -10.98 9.24
CA ASP A 27 -5.34 -11.34 8.04
C ASP A 27 -4.94 -10.09 7.23
N ILE A 28 -4.37 -9.12 7.94
CA ILE A 28 -3.75 -7.92 7.38
C ILE A 28 -2.23 -8.11 7.42
N CYS A 29 -1.60 -8.12 6.26
CA CYS A 29 -0.16 -8.33 6.14
C CYS A 29 0.46 -7.31 5.17
N PHE A 30 1.66 -6.84 5.50
CA PHE A 30 2.47 -6.02 4.62
C PHE A 30 3.77 -6.73 4.28
N ASN A 31 3.93 -7.03 2.99
CA ASN A 31 5.09 -7.69 2.42
C ASN A 31 5.91 -6.66 1.66
N GLU A 32 7.12 -6.39 2.15
CA GLU A 32 8.05 -5.49 1.47
C GLU A 32 8.77 -6.29 0.36
N GLY A 33 8.58 -5.89 -0.89
CA GLY A 33 9.31 -6.44 -2.03
C GLY A 33 10.43 -5.50 -2.50
N TRP A 34 11.27 -6.00 -3.40
CA TRP A 34 12.42 -5.25 -3.92
C TRP A 34 12.01 -4.03 -4.75
N PHE A 35 10.94 -4.16 -5.55
CA PHE A 35 10.44 -3.12 -6.46
C PHE A 35 9.02 -2.65 -6.12
N ALA A 36 8.22 -3.44 -5.42
CA ALA A 36 6.87 -3.06 -5.01
C ALA A 36 6.58 -3.71 -3.66
N ALA A 37 5.80 -3.01 -2.83
CA ALA A 37 5.27 -3.61 -1.62
C ALA A 37 3.84 -4.13 -1.87
N GLU A 38 3.42 -5.10 -1.08
CA GLU A 38 2.08 -5.66 -1.14
C GLU A 38 1.41 -5.51 0.23
N LEU A 39 0.23 -4.90 0.23
CA LEU A 39 -0.68 -4.87 1.36
C LEU A 39 -1.80 -5.87 1.09
N ILE A 40 -1.82 -6.92 1.91
CA ILE A 40 -2.84 -7.97 1.90
C ILE A 40 -3.90 -7.59 2.92
N LEU A 41 -5.15 -7.56 2.49
CA LEU A 41 -6.32 -7.27 3.32
C LEU A 41 -7.28 -8.44 3.28
N PRO A 42 -8.02 -8.73 4.36
CA PRO A 42 -9.09 -9.71 4.31
C PRO A 42 -10.19 -9.25 3.35
N GLU A 43 -10.92 -10.21 2.78
CA GLU A 43 -12.16 -9.91 2.06
C GLU A 43 -13.23 -9.43 3.06
N ILE A 44 -13.88 -8.32 2.73
CA ILE A 44 -14.89 -7.66 3.56
C ILE A 44 -16.20 -7.58 2.77
N VAL A 45 -17.28 -8.07 3.37
CA VAL A 45 -18.64 -7.86 2.85
C VAL A 45 -19.28 -6.74 3.65
N VAL A 46 -19.79 -5.72 2.97
CA VAL A 46 -20.46 -4.58 3.59
C VAL A 46 -21.93 -4.61 3.17
N ASP A 47 -22.82 -4.76 4.14
CA ASP A 47 -24.27 -4.85 4.00
C ASP A 47 -24.99 -3.99 5.05
N ASP A 48 -26.32 -3.98 5.03
CA ASP A 48 -27.16 -3.20 5.95
C ASP A 48 -26.90 -3.51 7.44
N ASN A 49 -26.44 -4.73 7.75
CA ASN A 49 -26.18 -5.18 9.12
C ASN A 49 -24.77 -4.85 9.60
N THR A 50 -23.89 -4.43 8.69
CA THR A 50 -22.46 -4.26 8.96
C THR A 50 -22.22 -3.17 10.00
N ALA A 51 -22.92 -2.04 9.93
CA ALA A 51 -22.81 -0.96 10.92
C ALA A 51 -23.18 -1.45 12.33
N ALA A 52 -24.35 -2.08 12.48
CA ALA A 52 -24.82 -2.59 13.76
C ALA A 52 -23.88 -3.66 14.32
N SER A 53 -23.39 -4.56 13.46
CA SER A 53 -22.46 -5.63 13.86
C SER A 53 -21.14 -5.05 14.37
N PHE A 54 -20.53 -4.12 13.64
CA PHE A 54 -19.27 -3.51 14.07
C PHE A 54 -19.43 -2.65 15.33
N LEU A 55 -20.48 -1.84 15.44
CA LEU A 55 -20.73 -1.04 16.63
C LEU A 55 -20.95 -1.90 17.88
N ASN A 56 -21.69 -3.00 17.76
CA ASN A 56 -21.88 -3.94 18.86
C ASN A 56 -20.59 -4.65 19.25
N LEU A 57 -19.75 -5.03 18.28
CA LEU A 57 -18.43 -5.63 18.56
C LEU A 57 -17.48 -4.63 19.21
N ILE A 58 -17.45 -3.37 18.76
CA ILE A 58 -16.69 -2.30 19.40
C ILE A 58 -17.18 -2.12 20.84
N ALA A 59 -18.50 -2.00 21.06
CA ALA A 59 -19.05 -1.84 22.40
C ALA A 59 -18.64 -2.99 23.33
N TYR A 60 -18.63 -4.22 22.81
CA TYR A 60 -18.17 -5.40 23.53
C TYR A 60 -16.66 -5.35 23.84
N GLU A 61 -15.82 -4.89 22.90
CA GLU A 61 -14.39 -4.66 23.14
C GLU A 61 -14.11 -3.58 24.20
N MET A 62 -15.01 -2.61 24.35
CA MET A 62 -14.87 -1.50 25.29
C MET A 62 -15.35 -1.83 26.71
N CYS A 63 -15.93 -3.02 26.93
CA CYS A 63 -16.34 -3.45 28.26
C CYS A 63 -15.12 -3.62 29.20
N PRO A 64 -15.10 -2.99 30.40
CA PRO A 64 -13.95 -3.03 31.31
C PRO A 64 -13.51 -4.44 31.72
N ASP A 65 -14.47 -5.37 31.82
CA ASP A 65 -14.23 -6.74 32.27
C ASP A 65 -13.68 -7.64 31.14
N PHE A 66 -13.73 -7.18 29.89
CA PHE A 66 -13.28 -7.95 28.74
C PHE A 66 -11.83 -7.60 28.39
N LYS A 67 -10.87 -8.39 28.90
CA LYS A 67 -9.45 -8.24 28.55
C LYS A 67 -9.22 -8.64 27.09
N ASN A 68 -8.98 -7.65 26.24
CA ASN A 68 -8.75 -7.85 24.81
C ASN A 68 -7.67 -6.88 24.28
N LEU A 69 -7.30 -7.04 23.00
CA LEU A 69 -6.32 -6.19 22.31
C LEU A 69 -6.97 -5.19 21.33
N TYR A 70 -8.28 -5.01 21.44
CA TYR A 70 -9.12 -4.16 20.60
C TYR A 70 -8.96 -4.47 19.11
N GLY A 71 -9.07 -5.76 18.78
CA GLY A 71 -8.77 -6.25 17.43
C GLY A 71 -9.74 -5.74 16.37
N ILE A 72 -11.03 -5.64 16.70
CA ILE A 72 -12.08 -5.10 15.84
C ILE A 72 -11.94 -3.58 15.72
N SER A 73 -11.75 -2.88 16.84
CA SER A 73 -11.56 -1.42 16.85
C SER A 73 -10.30 -1.02 16.05
N SER A 74 -9.19 -1.73 16.25
CA SER A 74 -7.96 -1.59 15.44
C SER A 74 -8.21 -1.85 13.96
N PHE A 75 -9.03 -2.84 13.63
CA PHE A 75 -9.33 -3.20 12.24
C PHE A 75 -10.14 -2.11 11.54
N ILE A 76 -11.19 -1.61 12.21
CA ILE A 76 -12.03 -0.54 11.68
C ILE A 76 -11.21 0.74 11.49
N ALA A 77 -10.42 1.13 12.48
CA ALA A 77 -9.51 2.28 12.36
C ALA A 77 -8.45 2.09 11.26
N PHE A 78 -8.06 0.85 10.95
CA PHE A 78 -7.15 0.56 9.84
C PHE A 78 -7.86 0.69 8.49
N MET A 79 -9.05 0.11 8.35
CA MET A 79 -9.84 0.19 7.13
C MET A 79 -10.28 1.61 6.81
N ASP A 80 -10.73 2.36 7.81
CA ASP A 80 -11.05 3.78 7.71
C ASP A 80 -9.88 4.59 7.13
N SER A 81 -8.66 4.36 7.63
CA SER A 81 -7.49 5.06 7.09
C SER A 81 -7.17 4.75 5.62
N ILE A 82 -7.73 3.67 5.07
CA ILE A 82 -7.60 3.26 3.66
C ILE A 82 -8.78 3.78 2.82
N ILE A 83 -9.96 3.94 3.44
CA ILE A 83 -11.24 4.28 2.81
C ILE A 83 -11.68 5.66 3.29
N ASP A 84 -11.29 6.71 2.58
CA ASP A 84 -11.70 8.08 2.89
C ASP A 84 -12.82 8.54 1.94
N HIS A 85 -12.76 8.09 0.69
CA HIS A 85 -13.65 8.51 -0.40
C HIS A 85 -14.31 7.34 -1.14
N PRO A 86 -15.44 7.55 -1.85
CA PRO A 86 -16.11 6.51 -2.65
C PRO A 86 -15.19 5.81 -3.66
N GLU A 87 -14.23 6.55 -4.21
CA GLU A 87 -13.24 6.08 -5.17
C GLU A 87 -12.31 5.02 -4.56
N ASP A 88 -12.07 5.11 -3.26
CA ASP A 88 -11.27 4.16 -2.51
C ASP A 88 -12.02 2.83 -2.38
N VAL A 89 -13.32 2.91 -2.05
CA VAL A 89 -14.23 1.76 -2.05
C VAL A 89 -14.24 1.10 -3.42
N ARG A 90 -14.45 1.89 -4.49
CA ARG A 90 -14.42 1.38 -5.87
C ARG A 90 -13.12 0.65 -6.18
N LYS A 91 -11.98 1.14 -5.66
CA LYS A 91 -10.68 0.50 -5.88
C LYS A 91 -10.55 -0.82 -5.13
N LEU A 92 -11.01 -0.90 -3.88
CA LEU A 92 -11.05 -2.13 -3.11
C LEU A 92 -11.97 -3.19 -3.74
N ARG A 93 -13.13 -2.77 -4.28
CA ARG A 93 -14.02 -3.65 -5.05
C ARG A 93 -13.33 -4.22 -6.28
N SER A 94 -12.61 -3.38 -7.04
CA SER A 94 -11.85 -3.84 -8.22
C SER A 94 -10.72 -4.84 -7.90
N LYS A 95 -10.41 -5.03 -6.61
CA LYS A 95 -9.41 -5.98 -6.10
C LYS A 95 -10.03 -7.15 -5.34
N GLU A 96 -11.36 -7.27 -5.35
CA GLU A 96 -12.09 -8.33 -4.63
C GLU A 96 -11.76 -8.34 -3.12
N ILE A 97 -11.38 -7.18 -2.59
CA ILE A 97 -11.13 -6.98 -1.16
C ILE A 97 -12.43 -6.55 -0.47
N LEU A 98 -13.28 -5.81 -1.19
CA LEU A 98 -14.55 -5.32 -0.66
C LEU A 98 -15.69 -5.76 -1.58
N LEU A 99 -16.69 -6.41 -1.02
CA LEU A 99 -17.97 -6.68 -1.66
C LEU A 99 -19.01 -5.71 -1.09
N ASN A 100 -19.54 -4.84 -1.94
CA ASN A 100 -20.53 -3.85 -1.55
C ASN A 100 -21.95 -4.41 -1.81
N CYS A 101 -22.65 -4.71 -0.72
CA CYS A 101 -24.06 -5.12 -0.66
C CYS A 101 -24.93 -4.07 0.05
N LEU A 102 -24.36 -2.93 0.44
CA LEU A 102 -25.04 -1.85 1.16
C LEU A 102 -25.79 -0.91 0.19
N GLY A 103 -25.28 -0.75 -1.03
CA GLY A 103 -25.89 0.10 -2.05
C GLY A 103 -24.84 0.80 -2.90
N SER A 104 -24.44 2.00 -2.49
CA SER A 104 -23.47 2.85 -3.19
C SER A 104 -22.08 2.84 -2.55
N ASP A 105 -21.06 3.29 -3.29
CA ASP A 105 -19.71 3.41 -2.74
C ASP A 105 -19.60 4.55 -1.72
N GLU A 106 -20.41 5.60 -1.91
CA GLU A 106 -20.56 6.72 -0.99
C GLU A 106 -21.10 6.27 0.36
N GLU A 107 -22.10 5.38 0.37
CA GLU A 107 -22.67 4.83 1.60
C GLU A 107 -21.65 4.00 2.37
N VAL A 108 -20.83 3.20 1.68
CA VAL A 108 -19.77 2.41 2.30
C VAL A 108 -18.68 3.31 2.88
N ALA A 109 -18.19 4.29 2.13
CA ALA A 109 -17.18 5.22 2.63
C ALA A 109 -17.68 5.99 3.87
N LYS A 110 -18.92 6.48 3.80
CA LYS A 110 -19.58 7.17 4.91
C LYS A 110 -19.76 6.26 6.13
N LEU A 111 -20.09 4.98 5.93
CA LEU A 111 -20.22 4.01 7.01
C LEU A 111 -18.90 3.90 7.79
N PHE A 112 -17.77 3.68 7.11
CA PHE A 112 -16.46 3.57 7.76
C PHE A 112 -16.07 4.85 8.50
N ASN A 113 -16.23 6.02 7.86
CA ASN A 113 -15.95 7.33 8.46
C ASN A 113 -16.80 7.63 9.72
N ILE A 114 -18.02 7.07 9.81
CA ILE A 114 -18.89 7.25 10.98
C ILE A 114 -18.48 6.31 12.11
N ILE A 115 -18.28 5.02 11.83
CA ILE A 115 -17.97 4.02 12.87
C ILE A 115 -16.56 4.19 13.45
N SER A 116 -15.65 4.85 12.73
CA SER A 116 -14.26 5.09 13.13
C SER A 116 -14.04 6.37 13.95
N LYS A 117 -15.00 7.30 13.92
CA LYS A 117 -14.85 8.71 14.31
C LYS A 117 -14.22 8.95 15.70
N ASP A 118 -14.47 8.04 16.64
CA ASP A 118 -13.99 8.14 18.03
C ASP A 118 -13.09 6.95 18.44
N LEU A 119 -12.66 6.14 17.48
CA LEU A 119 -11.77 5.01 17.76
C LEU A 119 -10.33 5.51 17.95
N LEU A 120 -9.77 5.21 19.11
CA LEU A 120 -8.34 5.44 19.36
C LEU A 120 -7.49 4.45 18.54
N GLU A 121 -6.29 4.86 18.19
CA GLU A 121 -5.35 3.99 17.48
C GLU A 121 -4.84 2.88 18.42
N VAL A 122 -5.36 1.66 18.25
CA VAL A 122 -5.03 0.50 19.09
C VAL A 122 -3.97 -0.38 18.40
N PRO A 123 -3.13 -1.11 19.15
CA PRO A 123 -1.80 -1.52 18.70
C PRO A 123 -1.79 -2.74 17.76
N THR A 124 -2.92 -3.40 17.53
CA THR A 124 -2.99 -4.69 16.81
C THR A 124 -2.29 -4.66 15.45
N TYR A 125 -2.46 -3.57 14.68
CA TYR A 125 -1.83 -3.42 13.35
C TYR A 125 -0.69 -2.40 13.34
N PHE A 126 -0.14 -2.04 14.50
CA PHE A 126 0.94 -1.04 14.61
C PHE A 126 2.15 -1.39 13.76
N GLN A 127 2.59 -2.67 13.79
CA GLN A 127 3.74 -3.10 12.99
C GLN A 127 3.49 -2.98 11.48
N VAL A 128 2.26 -3.28 11.01
CA VAL A 128 1.88 -3.12 9.61
C VAL A 128 1.95 -1.65 9.22
N ARG A 129 1.38 -0.75 10.04
CA ARG A 129 1.43 0.70 9.83
C ARG A 129 2.86 1.22 9.78
N VAL A 130 3.74 0.76 10.67
CA VAL A 130 5.17 1.14 10.68
C VAL A 130 5.86 0.71 9.39
N LYS A 131 5.59 -0.50 8.88
CA LYS A 131 6.15 -0.96 7.61
C LYS A 131 5.64 -0.13 6.42
N ILE A 132 4.34 0.18 6.39
CA ILE A 132 3.74 1.06 5.37
C ILE A 132 4.40 2.44 5.41
N ASP A 133 4.52 3.05 6.59
CA ASP A 133 5.10 4.39 6.74
C ASP A 133 6.60 4.40 6.38
N LYS A 134 7.35 3.35 6.75
CA LYS A 134 8.74 3.18 6.36
C LYS A 134 8.87 3.11 4.83
N HIS A 135 8.06 2.29 4.16
CA HIS A 135 8.07 2.19 2.71
C HIS A 135 7.73 3.52 2.04
N TYR A 136 6.69 4.20 2.53
CA TYR A 136 6.25 5.50 2.03
C TYR A 136 7.35 6.58 2.15
N LYS A 137 8.07 6.61 3.28
CA LYS A 137 9.17 7.56 3.51
C LYS A 137 10.42 7.24 2.70
N HIS A 138 10.64 5.98 2.35
CA HIS A 138 11.84 5.53 1.64
C HIS A 138 11.74 5.73 0.11
N LYS A 139 11.38 6.96 -0.29
CA LYS A 139 10.98 7.37 -1.65
C LYS A 139 11.95 6.97 -2.77
N CYS A 140 13.25 6.83 -2.51
CA CYS A 140 14.22 6.47 -3.56
C CYS A 140 13.93 5.12 -4.23
N LYS A 141 13.55 4.09 -3.47
CA LYS A 141 13.25 2.78 -4.07
C LYS A 141 11.93 2.81 -4.85
N THR A 142 10.96 3.55 -4.34
CA THR A 142 9.67 3.76 -4.98
C THR A 142 9.78 4.51 -6.32
N TRP A 143 10.56 5.60 -6.37
CA TRP A 143 10.80 6.34 -7.61
C TRP A 143 11.56 5.51 -8.63
N ILE A 144 12.56 4.74 -8.21
CA ILE A 144 13.28 3.81 -9.11
C ILE A 144 12.32 2.77 -9.65
N ALA A 145 11.48 2.16 -8.82
CA ALA A 145 10.53 1.16 -9.27
C ALA A 145 9.42 1.71 -10.16
N LEU A 146 8.87 2.88 -9.84
CA LEU A 146 7.88 3.58 -10.67
C LEU A 146 8.49 4.00 -12.01
N GLY A 147 9.73 4.50 -11.98
CA GLY A 147 10.52 4.78 -13.19
C GLY A 147 10.75 3.52 -14.01
N ILE A 148 11.16 2.41 -13.38
CA ILE A 148 11.36 1.14 -14.08
C ILE A 148 10.05 0.69 -14.73
N HIS A 149 8.95 0.65 -13.98
CA HIS A 149 7.68 0.17 -14.51
C HIS A 149 7.09 1.08 -15.59
N THR A 150 7.28 2.39 -15.50
CA THR A 150 6.69 3.34 -16.48
C THR A 150 7.52 3.38 -17.77
N TYR A 151 8.85 3.33 -17.66
CA TYR A 151 9.74 3.44 -18.81
C TYR A 151 10.11 2.09 -19.42
N PHE A 152 10.22 1.03 -18.63
CA PHE A 152 10.66 -0.29 -19.08
C PHE A 152 9.54 -1.31 -19.25
N ASN A 153 8.26 -0.91 -19.18
CA ASN A 153 7.15 -1.76 -19.64
C ASN A 153 7.12 -1.92 -21.17
N ASN A 154 7.79 -1.04 -21.90
CA ASN A 154 7.98 -1.15 -23.33
C ASN A 154 9.34 -1.80 -23.61
N PRO A 155 9.39 -3.00 -24.25
CA PRO A 155 10.62 -3.69 -24.57
C PRO A 155 11.61 -2.82 -25.37
N TRP A 156 11.09 -1.97 -26.26
CA TRP A 156 11.91 -1.09 -27.10
C TRP A 156 12.64 -0.02 -26.28
N THR A 157 11.97 0.54 -25.28
CA THR A 157 12.57 1.56 -24.41
C THR A 157 13.66 0.93 -23.53
N PHE A 158 13.48 -0.32 -23.10
CA PHE A 158 14.53 -1.07 -22.40
C PHE A 158 15.76 -1.31 -23.30
N ILE A 159 15.56 -1.74 -24.54
CA ILE A 159 16.65 -1.98 -25.50
C ILE A 159 17.41 -0.68 -25.80
N ALA A 160 16.69 0.42 -26.04
CA ALA A 160 17.30 1.73 -26.31
C ALA A 160 18.13 2.23 -25.12
N PHE A 161 17.61 2.09 -23.90
CA PHE A 161 18.34 2.43 -22.68
C PHE A 161 19.61 1.57 -22.53
N LEU A 162 19.51 0.26 -22.76
CA LEU A 162 20.66 -0.65 -22.67
C LEU A 162 21.73 -0.30 -23.71
N ALA A 163 21.33 -0.01 -24.94
CA ALA A 163 22.26 0.42 -26.00
C ALA A 163 22.98 1.72 -25.62
N ALA A 164 22.26 2.72 -25.12
CA ALA A 164 22.83 3.98 -24.65
C ALA A 164 23.79 3.76 -23.47
N PHE A 165 23.44 2.89 -22.52
CA PHE A 165 24.30 2.54 -21.39
C PHE A 165 25.60 1.86 -21.84
N ILE A 166 25.53 0.89 -22.77
CA ILE A 166 26.72 0.25 -23.34
C ILE A 166 27.60 1.27 -24.06
N ALA A 167 27.01 2.17 -24.87
CA ALA A 167 27.74 3.22 -25.55
C ALA A 167 28.46 4.16 -24.57
N LEU A 168 27.81 4.52 -23.46
CA LEU A 168 28.39 5.34 -22.41
C LEU A 168 29.57 4.64 -21.73
N VAL A 169 29.44 3.34 -21.40
CA VAL A 169 30.52 2.53 -20.84
C VAL A 169 31.71 2.45 -21.81
N LEU A 170 31.46 2.21 -23.10
CA LEU A 170 32.50 2.20 -24.12
C LEU A 170 33.22 3.55 -24.22
N THR A 171 32.48 4.66 -24.20
CA THR A 171 33.03 6.02 -24.24
C THR A 171 33.89 6.30 -23.01
N PHE A 172 33.46 5.84 -21.84
CA PHE A 172 34.24 5.96 -20.61
C PHE A 172 35.55 5.17 -20.69
N VAL A 173 35.49 3.90 -21.12
CA VAL A 173 36.67 3.06 -21.31
C VAL A 173 37.65 3.68 -22.32
N GLN A 174 37.15 4.18 -23.45
CA GLN A 174 37.96 4.85 -24.45
C GLN A 174 38.65 6.10 -23.89
N THR A 175 37.91 6.92 -23.13
CA THR A 175 38.45 8.13 -22.51
C THR A 175 39.50 7.78 -21.46
N TRP A 176 39.25 6.74 -20.67
CA TRP A 176 40.19 6.27 -19.65
C TRP A 176 41.50 5.79 -20.26
N PHE A 177 41.45 4.98 -21.32
CA PHE A 177 42.64 4.54 -22.04
C PHE A 177 43.36 5.71 -22.69
N THR A 178 42.64 6.66 -23.30
CA THR A 178 43.25 7.85 -23.91
C THR A 178 43.94 8.74 -22.88
N ALA A 179 43.35 8.89 -21.69
CA ALA A 179 43.92 9.70 -20.60
C ALA A 179 45.07 9.01 -19.85
N ASN A 180 45.10 7.68 -19.80
CA ASN A 180 46.14 6.90 -19.10
C ASN A 180 47.16 6.24 -20.04
N LEU A 181 47.12 6.49 -21.35
CA LEU A 181 48.14 6.01 -22.27
C LEU A 181 49.42 6.84 -22.03
N PRO A 182 50.51 6.25 -21.50
CA PRO A 182 51.75 7.00 -21.33
C PRO A 182 52.29 7.39 -22.71
N GLU A 183 52.75 8.65 -22.85
CA GLU A 183 53.52 9.15 -23.99
C GLU A 183 54.83 8.34 -24.16
N LYS A 184 54.71 7.11 -24.67
CA LYS A 184 55.83 6.30 -25.13
C LYS A 184 55.43 5.65 -26.42
N MET A 185 55.31 6.47 -27.47
CA MET A 185 55.58 6.13 -28.87
C MET A 185 55.32 7.35 -29.77
N LYS A 186 56.21 8.34 -29.67
CA LYS A 186 56.59 9.21 -30.77
C LYS A 186 58.11 9.16 -30.91
#